data_AF-Q6QUH6-F1
#
_entry.id   AF-Q6QUH6-F1
#
_cell.length_a   1.000
_cell.length_b   1.000
_cell.length_c   1.000
_cell.angle_alpha   90.00
_cell.angle_beta   90.00
_cell.angle_gamma   90.00
#
_symmetry.space_group_name_H-M   'P 1'
#
loop_
_entity.id
_entity.type
_entity.pdbx_description
1 polymer ?
#
loop_
_entity_poly.entity_id
_entity_poly.type
_entity_poly.pdbx_seq_one_letter_code
_entity_poly.pdbx_strand_id
1 'polypeptide(L)'
;PFDVNMALDAGFDVLMPYSNVKLETIHTLTQDAIFSRSPSASKKTAIFSGGRDMGMAIDMLQATKPAMVPPFQVSVFADPSGACTTAAALVACVEKALKQHHGKELKGSKAVVFGGTGPVGIATGVIASLQGAETILVDHLSIDSAKDAAKQYNRRFGATMSGGVARNDEEKAALIADADLVFCTAKAGIRVINAAVLAQAKQLKVAGDVNAVPP
;
A
#
# COMPACT_ATOMS: atom_id res chain seq x y z
N PRO A 1 3.32 -0.56 18.26
CA PRO A 1 4.62 0.06 18.64
C PRO A 1 5.26 0.86 17.50
N PHE A 2 5.35 0.28 16.29
CA PHE A 2 5.97 0.93 15.13
C PHE A 2 5.45 2.35 14.89
N ASP A 3 4.13 2.52 14.68
CA ASP A 3 3.52 3.83 14.39
C ASP A 3 3.73 4.86 15.51
N VAL A 4 3.75 4.40 16.76
CA VAL A 4 3.99 5.25 17.94
C VAL A 4 5.42 5.79 17.92
N ASN A 5 6.40 4.91 17.70
CA ASN A 5 7.80 5.31 17.62
C ASN A 5 8.01 6.29 16.46
N MET A 6 7.48 5.96 15.27
CA MET A 6 7.59 6.82 14.08
C MET A 6 7.00 8.21 14.31
N ALA A 7 5.87 8.31 15.01
CA ALA A 7 5.26 9.61 15.29
C ALA A 7 6.08 10.44 16.29
N LEU A 8 6.65 9.82 17.33
CA LEU A 8 7.54 10.53 18.26
C LEU A 8 8.81 11.00 17.55
N ASP A 9 9.43 10.14 16.72
CA ASP A 9 10.61 10.48 15.94
C ASP A 9 10.33 11.60 14.91
N ALA A 10 9.08 11.70 14.43
CA ALA A 10 8.62 12.79 13.57
C ALA A 10 8.31 14.10 14.31
N GLY A 11 8.45 14.14 15.64
CA GLY A 11 8.29 15.34 16.45
C GLY A 11 6.88 15.58 17.00
N PHE A 12 6.04 14.55 17.11
CA PHE A 12 4.77 14.67 17.84
C PHE A 12 5.03 14.64 19.35
N ASP A 13 4.60 15.69 20.05
CA ASP A 13 4.86 15.83 21.50
C ASP A 13 4.07 14.83 22.36
N VAL A 14 2.82 14.53 21.95
CA VAL A 14 1.88 13.70 22.71
C VAL A 14 1.12 12.78 21.76
N LEU A 15 1.06 11.50 22.12
CA LEU A 15 0.30 10.49 21.40
C LEU A 15 -0.75 9.88 22.32
N MET A 16 -1.99 9.86 21.85
CA MET A 16 -3.11 9.21 22.54
C MET A 16 -3.64 8.06 21.69
N PRO A 17 -3.14 6.82 21.88
CA PRO A 17 -3.57 5.69 21.08
C PRO A 17 -4.93 5.15 21.54
N TYR A 18 -5.84 4.99 20.60
CA TYR A 18 -7.11 4.30 20.83
C TYR A 18 -7.07 2.93 20.16
N SER A 19 -7.28 1.87 20.94
CA SER A 19 -7.35 0.49 20.44
C SER A 19 -8.79 0.07 20.19
N ASN A 20 -9.02 -0.88 19.28
CA ASN A 20 -10.34 -1.42 18.95
C ASN A 20 -11.36 -0.35 18.49
N VAL A 21 -10.86 0.72 17.86
CA VAL A 21 -11.71 1.75 17.24
C VAL A 21 -12.54 1.10 16.14
N LYS A 22 -13.84 1.41 16.12
CA LYS A 22 -14.78 0.95 15.10
C LYS A 22 -15.11 2.08 14.13
N LEU A 23 -15.48 1.73 12.90
CA LEU A 23 -15.85 2.73 11.88
C LEU A 23 -16.94 3.70 12.38
N GLU A 24 -17.95 3.17 13.07
CA GLU A 24 -19.06 3.94 13.66
C GLU A 24 -18.63 4.98 14.70
N THR A 25 -17.47 4.80 15.33
CA THR A 25 -16.94 5.73 16.36
C THR A 25 -16.09 6.87 15.79
N ILE A 26 -15.67 6.78 14.52
CA ILE A 26 -14.75 7.75 13.91
C ILE A 26 -15.35 9.16 13.88
N HIS A 27 -16.65 9.27 13.64
CA HIS A 27 -17.32 10.57 13.59
C HIS A 27 -17.18 11.32 14.93
N THR A 28 -17.54 10.66 16.03
CA THR A 28 -17.46 11.26 17.38
C THR A 28 -16.02 11.56 17.76
N LEU A 29 -15.08 10.64 17.54
CA LEU A 29 -13.66 10.86 17.84
C LEU A 29 -13.08 12.05 17.05
N THR A 30 -13.51 12.22 15.80
CA THR A 30 -13.10 13.37 14.98
C THR A 30 -13.67 14.67 15.53
N GLN A 31 -14.95 14.68 15.94
CA GLN A 31 -15.58 15.87 16.52
C GLN A 31 -14.93 16.28 17.85
N ASP A 32 -14.61 15.31 18.71
CA ASP A 32 -13.88 15.58 19.96
C ASP A 32 -12.51 16.22 19.67
N ALA A 33 -11.80 15.76 18.63
CA ALA A 33 -10.51 16.31 18.23
C ALA A 33 -10.61 17.74 17.66
N ILE A 34 -11.63 18.06 16.86
CA ILE A 34 -11.75 19.39 16.23
C ILE A 34 -12.32 20.46 17.17
N PHE A 35 -13.15 20.10 18.15
CA PHE A 35 -13.78 21.06 19.08
C PHE A 35 -13.02 21.26 20.40
N SER A 36 -12.00 20.44 20.66
CA SER A 36 -11.15 20.57 21.87
C SER A 36 -10.11 21.70 21.79
N ARG A 37 -9.97 22.36 20.63
CA ARG A 37 -9.02 23.47 20.41
C ARG A 37 -9.62 24.55 19.52
N SER A 38 -9.09 25.76 19.62
CA SER A 38 -9.44 26.85 18.69
C SER A 38 -9.00 26.50 17.25
N PRO A 39 -9.61 27.11 16.22
CA PRO A 39 -9.24 26.84 14.82
C PRO A 39 -7.76 27.12 14.49
N SER A 40 -7.11 28.06 15.18
CA SER A 40 -5.68 28.31 15.01
C SER A 40 -4.81 27.20 15.61
N ALA A 41 -5.25 26.59 16.71
CA ALA A 41 -4.55 25.53 17.41
C ALA A 41 -4.86 24.12 16.88
N SER A 42 -5.93 23.93 16.09
CA SER A 42 -6.30 22.63 15.50
C SER A 42 -5.23 22.09 14.55
N LYS A 43 -4.43 22.97 13.93
CA LYS A 43 -3.25 22.61 13.12
C LYS A 43 -2.18 21.83 13.89
N LYS A 44 -2.22 21.87 15.22
CA LYS A 44 -1.32 21.12 16.12
C LYS A 44 -1.92 19.80 16.59
N THR A 45 -2.99 19.35 15.96
CA THR A 45 -3.66 18.07 16.21
C THR A 45 -3.82 17.34 14.88
N ALA A 46 -3.58 16.04 14.89
CA ALA A 46 -3.81 15.18 13.74
C ALA A 46 -4.43 13.85 14.20
N ILE A 47 -5.15 13.19 13.28
CA ILE A 47 -5.67 11.84 13.48
C ILE A 47 -4.93 10.89 12.55
N PHE A 48 -4.42 9.79 13.11
CA PHE A 48 -3.77 8.73 12.36
C PHE A 48 -4.59 7.43 12.47
N SER A 49 -4.97 6.87 11.33
CA SER A 49 -5.68 5.59 11.22
C SER A 49 -4.69 4.48 10.85
N GLY A 50 -4.28 3.70 11.85
CA GLY A 50 -3.43 2.51 11.68
C GLY A 50 -4.21 1.21 11.51
N GLY A 51 -3.61 0.10 11.93
CA GLY A 51 -4.24 -1.22 11.93
C GLY A 51 -3.68 -2.18 10.86
N ARG A 52 -4.37 -3.30 10.62
CA ARG A 52 -3.93 -4.35 9.67
C ARG A 52 -4.81 -4.47 8.43
N ASP A 53 -6.04 -3.98 8.51
CA ASP A 53 -6.98 -4.02 7.40
C ASP A 53 -6.90 -2.71 6.63
N MET A 54 -6.39 -2.80 5.40
CA MET A 54 -6.26 -1.63 4.54
C MET A 54 -7.61 -0.99 4.22
N GLY A 55 -8.60 -1.83 3.94
CA GLY A 55 -9.92 -1.36 3.56
C GLY A 55 -10.60 -0.57 4.67
N MET A 56 -10.55 -1.11 5.90
CA MET A 56 -11.10 -0.48 7.09
C MET A 56 -10.39 0.84 7.41
N ALA A 57 -9.06 0.89 7.36
CA ALA A 57 -8.31 2.12 7.66
C ALA A 57 -8.64 3.25 6.67
N ILE A 58 -8.85 2.92 5.39
CA ILE A 58 -9.29 3.88 4.37
C ILE A 58 -10.75 4.32 4.65
N ASP A 59 -11.65 3.42 5.07
CA ASP A 59 -13.04 3.79 5.39
C ASP A 59 -13.06 4.74 6.58
N MET A 60 -12.24 4.47 7.60
CA MET A 60 -12.06 5.36 8.74
C MET A 60 -11.53 6.72 8.31
N LEU A 61 -10.49 6.77 7.46
CA LEU A 61 -9.98 8.04 6.91
C LEU A 61 -11.05 8.82 6.13
N GLN A 62 -11.89 8.13 5.35
CA GLN A 62 -12.97 8.77 4.60
C GLN A 62 -14.06 9.30 5.51
N ALA A 63 -14.35 8.60 6.62
CA ALA A 63 -15.34 8.99 7.60
C ALA A 63 -14.92 10.21 8.45
N THR A 64 -13.63 10.55 8.55
CA THR A 64 -13.21 11.77 9.28
C THR A 64 -13.65 13.05 8.57
N LYS A 65 -13.59 13.09 7.23
CA LYS A 65 -13.89 14.30 6.44
C LYS A 65 -15.31 14.86 6.68
N PRO A 66 -16.40 14.09 6.58
CA PRO A 66 -17.75 14.60 6.84
C PRO A 66 -17.99 14.97 8.32
N ALA A 67 -17.16 14.47 9.25
CA ALA A 67 -17.24 14.83 10.66
C ALA A 67 -16.59 16.20 10.98
N MET A 68 -15.82 16.77 10.06
CA MET A 68 -15.19 18.08 10.22
C MET A 68 -16.13 19.22 9.84
N VAL A 69 -16.07 20.33 10.60
CA VAL A 69 -16.93 21.51 10.42
C VAL A 69 -16.06 22.75 10.28
N PRO A 70 -15.91 23.36 9.08
CA PRO A 70 -15.11 24.58 8.94
C PRO A 70 -15.53 25.69 9.92
N PRO A 71 -14.58 26.39 10.57
CA PRO A 71 -13.13 26.30 10.42
C PRO A 71 -12.44 25.23 11.31
N PHE A 72 -13.19 24.39 12.02
CA PHE A 72 -12.68 23.35 12.91
C PHE A 72 -12.31 22.08 12.14
N GLN A 73 -11.02 21.96 11.80
CA GLN A 73 -10.49 20.83 11.03
C GLN A 73 -9.10 20.45 11.54
N VAL A 74 -8.74 19.19 11.35
CA VAL A 74 -7.42 18.62 11.70
C VAL A 74 -6.86 17.84 10.52
N SER A 75 -5.53 17.68 10.47
CA SER A 75 -4.90 16.80 9.49
C SER A 75 -5.23 15.33 9.78
N VAL A 76 -5.44 14.55 8.73
CA VAL A 76 -5.77 13.12 8.84
C VAL A 76 -4.90 12.29 7.92
N PHE A 77 -4.43 11.15 8.40
CA PHE A 77 -3.55 10.25 7.67
C PHE A 77 -3.88 8.79 8.00
N ALA A 78 -3.67 7.87 7.05
CA ALA A 78 -3.87 6.45 7.27
C ALA A 78 -2.73 5.65 6.67
N ASP A 79 -2.15 4.75 7.46
CA ASP A 79 -1.07 3.88 7.01
C ASP A 79 -1.12 2.51 7.73
N PRO A 80 -2.09 1.66 7.37
CA PRO A 80 -2.30 0.38 8.03
C PRO A 80 -1.10 -0.53 7.80
N SER A 81 -0.39 -0.86 8.89
CA SER A 81 0.81 -1.71 8.87
C SER A 81 1.92 -1.19 7.94
N GLY A 82 2.00 0.13 7.74
CA GLY A 82 2.99 0.74 6.84
C GLY A 82 2.70 0.53 5.36
N ALA A 83 1.50 0.07 4.98
CA ALA A 83 1.18 -0.32 3.62
C ALA A 83 1.34 0.80 2.58
N CYS A 84 0.81 1.98 2.89
CA CYS A 84 0.78 3.11 1.96
C CYS A 84 2.18 3.70 1.80
N THR A 85 2.89 3.92 2.92
CA THR A 85 4.23 4.50 2.90
C THR A 85 5.26 3.57 2.26
N THR A 86 5.21 2.28 2.59
CA THR A 86 6.09 1.26 1.99
C THR A 86 5.83 1.13 0.50
N ALA A 87 4.56 1.05 0.07
CA ALA A 87 4.21 0.97 -1.34
C ALA A 87 4.65 2.22 -2.12
N ALA A 88 4.44 3.42 -1.56
CA ALA A 88 4.88 4.66 -2.19
C ALA A 88 6.40 4.72 -2.36
N ALA A 89 7.16 4.36 -1.32
CA ALA A 89 8.61 4.30 -1.40
C ALA A 89 9.09 3.24 -2.41
N LEU A 90 8.49 2.05 -2.39
CA LEU A 90 8.81 0.96 -3.31
C LEU A 90 8.60 1.38 -4.77
N VAL A 91 7.41 1.90 -5.10
CA VAL A 91 7.09 2.30 -6.48
C VAL A 91 7.99 3.46 -6.92
N ALA A 92 8.26 4.45 -6.06
CA ALA A 92 9.15 5.56 -6.39
C ALA A 92 10.60 5.10 -6.65
N CYS A 93 11.11 4.17 -5.84
CA CYS A 93 12.44 3.58 -6.04
C CYS A 93 12.51 2.79 -7.36
N VAL A 94 11.49 2.00 -7.67
CA VAL A 94 11.41 1.24 -8.92
C VAL A 94 11.29 2.16 -10.13
N GLU A 95 10.44 3.18 -10.07
CA GLU A 95 10.30 4.19 -11.12
C GLU A 95 11.62 4.93 -11.38
N LYS A 96 12.30 5.34 -10.31
CA LYS A 96 13.62 5.99 -10.41
C LYS A 96 14.63 5.06 -11.09
N ALA A 97 14.73 3.80 -10.65
CA ALA A 97 15.65 2.83 -11.24
C ALA A 97 15.30 2.54 -12.71
N LEU A 98 14.02 2.40 -13.03
CA LEU A 98 13.53 2.18 -14.40
C LEU A 98 13.94 3.32 -15.33
N LYS A 99 13.75 4.57 -14.87
CA LYS A 99 14.15 5.75 -15.62
C LYS A 99 15.67 5.84 -15.79
N GLN A 100 16.42 5.63 -14.71
CA GLN A 100 17.88 5.80 -14.71
C GLN A 100 18.61 4.72 -15.52
N HIS A 101 18.17 3.47 -15.43
CA HIS A 101 18.87 2.34 -16.05
C HIS A 101 18.30 1.92 -17.41
N HIS A 102 17.05 2.30 -17.70
CA HIS A 102 16.39 1.85 -18.93
C HIS A 102 15.71 2.96 -19.73
N GLY A 103 15.72 4.22 -19.25
CA GLY A 103 15.05 5.34 -19.93
C GLY A 103 13.56 5.14 -20.12
N LYS A 104 12.94 4.26 -19.31
CA LYS A 104 11.52 3.91 -19.37
C LYS A 104 10.74 4.56 -18.23
N GLU A 105 9.42 4.60 -18.37
CA GLU A 105 8.47 5.05 -17.36
C GLU A 105 7.56 3.88 -16.93
N LEU A 106 6.87 4.03 -15.80
CA LEU A 106 5.88 3.03 -15.36
C LEU A 106 4.76 2.86 -16.38
N LYS A 107 4.37 3.94 -17.08
CA LYS A 107 3.31 3.93 -18.09
C LYS A 107 3.62 2.94 -19.21
N GLY A 108 2.69 2.00 -19.42
CA GLY A 108 2.82 0.94 -20.43
C GLY A 108 3.79 -0.19 -20.08
N SER A 109 4.40 -0.16 -18.88
CA SER A 109 5.21 -1.28 -18.39
C SER A 109 4.33 -2.36 -17.77
N LYS A 110 4.70 -3.63 -17.97
CA LYS A 110 4.01 -4.77 -17.34
C LYS A 110 4.54 -5.01 -15.93
N ALA A 111 3.67 -4.89 -14.93
CA ALA A 111 4.00 -5.00 -13.51
C ALA A 111 3.34 -6.21 -12.85
N VAL A 112 4.15 -7.08 -12.23
CA VAL A 112 3.69 -8.24 -11.47
C VAL A 112 3.95 -8.01 -9.98
N VAL A 113 2.89 -8.03 -9.17
CA VAL A 113 2.96 -7.79 -7.72
C VAL A 113 2.70 -9.08 -6.95
N PHE A 114 3.76 -9.73 -6.47
CA PHE A 114 3.66 -10.90 -5.60
C PHE A 114 3.38 -10.51 -4.15
N GLY A 115 2.59 -11.34 -3.46
CA GLY A 115 1.98 -10.91 -2.19
C GLY A 115 0.90 -9.85 -2.41
N GLY A 116 0.34 -9.79 -3.62
CA GLY A 116 -0.51 -8.70 -4.12
C GLY A 116 -1.84 -8.55 -3.40
N THR A 117 -2.25 -9.54 -2.60
CA THR A 117 -3.46 -9.51 -1.76
C THR A 117 -3.20 -9.00 -0.34
N GLY A 118 -1.93 -8.79 0.05
CA GLY A 118 -1.57 -8.14 1.30
C GLY A 118 -1.69 -6.61 1.21
N PRO A 119 -1.74 -5.89 2.35
CA PRO A 119 -1.88 -4.43 2.36
C PRO A 119 -0.84 -3.69 1.50
N VAL A 120 0.46 -4.02 1.64
CA VAL A 120 1.53 -3.41 0.84
C VAL A 120 1.37 -3.74 -0.65
N GLY A 121 1.02 -4.99 -0.99
CA GLY A 121 0.83 -5.44 -2.36
C GLY A 121 -0.34 -4.73 -3.06
N ILE A 122 -1.47 -4.61 -2.37
CA ILE A 122 -2.65 -3.86 -2.86
C ILE A 122 -2.27 -2.40 -3.10
N ALA A 123 -1.66 -1.72 -2.12
CA ALA A 123 -1.24 -0.32 -2.25
C ALA A 123 -0.23 -0.13 -3.40
N THR A 124 0.73 -1.05 -3.53
CA THR A 124 1.72 -1.05 -4.62
C THR A 124 1.04 -1.15 -5.97
N GLY A 125 0.09 -2.08 -6.13
CA GLY A 125 -0.62 -2.26 -7.38
C GLY A 125 -1.51 -1.07 -7.73
N VAL A 126 -2.18 -0.47 -6.74
CA VAL A 126 -2.97 0.75 -6.92
C VAL A 126 -2.07 1.88 -7.44
N ILE A 127 -0.96 2.17 -6.76
CA ILE A 127 -0.06 3.25 -7.15
C ILE A 127 0.53 2.99 -8.54
N ALA A 128 1.04 1.78 -8.81
CA ALA A 128 1.63 1.43 -10.10
C ALA A 128 0.62 1.55 -11.25
N SER A 129 -0.61 1.05 -11.07
CA SER A 129 -1.64 1.14 -12.12
C SER A 129 -2.12 2.58 -12.36
N LEU A 130 -2.18 3.42 -11.32
CA LEU A 130 -2.50 4.85 -11.47
C LEU A 130 -1.40 5.62 -12.22
N GLN A 131 -0.15 5.15 -12.15
CA GLN A 131 0.94 5.64 -13.00
C GLN A 131 0.96 5.02 -14.41
N GLY A 132 -0.05 4.22 -14.75
CA GLY A 132 -0.27 3.68 -16.09
C GLY A 132 0.45 2.35 -16.36
N ALA A 133 0.97 1.66 -15.34
CA ALA A 133 1.50 0.31 -15.50
C ALA A 133 0.37 -0.73 -15.65
N GLU A 134 0.55 -1.69 -16.56
CA GLU A 134 -0.34 -2.85 -16.68
C GLU A 134 -0.07 -3.79 -15.51
N THR A 135 -0.94 -3.75 -14.49
CA THR A 135 -0.63 -4.31 -13.18
C THR A 135 -1.43 -5.57 -12.86
N ILE A 136 -0.74 -6.62 -12.40
CA ILE A 136 -1.32 -7.87 -11.94
C ILE A 136 -1.02 -8.06 -10.45
N LEU A 137 -2.07 -8.19 -9.63
CA LEU A 137 -1.95 -8.61 -8.23
C LEU A 137 -1.91 -10.14 -8.16
N VAL A 138 -0.85 -10.70 -7.58
CA VAL A 138 -0.66 -12.15 -7.51
C VAL A 138 -0.86 -12.64 -6.08
N ASP A 139 -1.85 -13.53 -5.91
CA ASP A 139 -2.01 -14.33 -4.71
C ASP A 139 -1.23 -15.64 -4.82
N HIS A 140 -0.71 -16.12 -3.70
CA HIS A 140 0.05 -17.38 -3.63
C HIS A 140 -0.81 -18.65 -3.69
N LEU A 141 -2.13 -18.56 -3.55
CA LEU A 141 -3.04 -19.71 -3.47
C LEU A 141 -4.32 -19.53 -4.31
N SER A 142 -4.94 -18.36 -4.25
CA SER A 142 -6.32 -18.13 -4.67
C SER A 142 -6.43 -17.04 -5.74
N ILE A 143 -6.81 -17.46 -6.95
CA ILE A 143 -7.10 -16.52 -8.04
C ILE A 143 -8.30 -15.62 -7.74
N ASP A 144 -9.30 -16.14 -7.02
CA ASP A 144 -10.50 -15.38 -6.69
C ASP A 144 -10.18 -14.28 -5.68
N SER A 145 -9.33 -14.57 -4.68
CA SER A 145 -8.86 -13.56 -3.73
C SER A 145 -8.10 -12.42 -4.42
N ALA A 146 -7.26 -12.74 -5.42
CA ALA A 146 -6.58 -11.73 -6.22
C ALA A 146 -7.55 -10.89 -7.07
N LYS A 147 -8.53 -11.54 -7.72
CA LYS A 147 -9.55 -10.86 -8.55
C LYS A 147 -10.47 -9.98 -7.72
N ASP A 148 -10.89 -10.45 -6.56
CA ASP A 148 -11.75 -9.69 -5.64
C ASP A 148 -11.02 -8.47 -5.10
N ALA A 149 -9.75 -8.62 -4.68
CA ALA A 149 -8.92 -7.49 -4.28
C ALA A 149 -8.76 -6.48 -5.44
N ALA A 150 -8.38 -6.94 -6.64
CA ALA A 150 -8.24 -6.07 -7.80
C ALA A 150 -9.56 -5.32 -8.10
N LYS A 151 -10.70 -6.02 -8.13
CA LYS A 151 -12.02 -5.42 -8.36
C LYS A 151 -12.38 -4.38 -7.29
N GLN A 152 -12.20 -4.73 -6.02
CA GLN A 152 -12.52 -3.85 -4.89
C GLN A 152 -11.72 -2.55 -4.96
N TYR A 153 -10.42 -2.64 -5.16
CA TYR A 153 -9.52 -1.48 -5.11
C TYR A 153 -9.47 -0.70 -6.42
N ASN A 154 -9.74 -1.33 -7.57
CA ASN A 154 -10.03 -0.62 -8.83
C ASN A 154 -11.23 0.30 -8.65
N ARG A 155 -12.35 -0.22 -8.11
CA ARG A 155 -13.55 0.59 -7.86
C ARG A 155 -13.28 1.74 -6.90
N ARG A 156 -12.47 1.50 -5.87
CA ARG A 156 -12.26 2.46 -4.78
C ARG A 156 -11.33 3.60 -5.15
N PHE A 157 -10.35 3.34 -6.03
CA PHE A 157 -9.28 4.29 -6.35
C PHE A 157 -9.22 4.71 -7.82
N GLY A 158 -10.09 4.18 -8.68
CA GLY A 158 -9.99 4.40 -10.13
C GLY A 158 -8.76 3.73 -10.75
N ALA A 159 -8.21 2.72 -10.08
CA ALA A 159 -7.10 1.91 -10.54
C ALA A 159 -7.55 0.90 -11.61
N THR A 160 -6.58 0.34 -12.35
CA THR A 160 -6.83 -0.69 -13.37
C THR A 160 -5.86 -1.86 -13.18
N MET A 161 -6.18 -2.73 -12.22
CA MET A 161 -5.43 -3.94 -11.91
C MET A 161 -6.21 -5.20 -12.33
N SER A 162 -5.48 -6.29 -12.58
CA SER A 162 -6.04 -7.63 -12.75
C SER A 162 -5.56 -8.57 -11.63
N GLY A 163 -6.23 -9.72 -11.47
CA GLY A 163 -5.85 -10.75 -10.50
C GLY A 163 -5.14 -11.92 -11.18
N GLY A 164 -4.06 -12.40 -10.57
CA GLY A 164 -3.28 -13.58 -10.95
C GLY A 164 -3.03 -14.50 -9.75
N VAL A 165 -2.50 -15.69 -10.03
CA VAL A 165 -2.15 -16.67 -8.99
C VAL A 165 -0.82 -17.34 -9.34
N ALA A 166 0.01 -17.58 -8.32
CA ALA A 166 1.24 -18.38 -8.47
C ALA A 166 1.52 -19.18 -7.20
N ARG A 167 1.37 -20.50 -7.30
CA ARG A 167 1.46 -21.47 -6.19
C ARG A 167 2.82 -22.14 -6.10
N ASN A 168 3.54 -22.18 -7.21
CA ASN A 168 4.83 -22.82 -7.36
C ASN A 168 5.75 -21.97 -8.23
N ASP A 169 6.99 -22.42 -8.41
CA ASP A 169 8.01 -21.68 -9.12
C ASP A 169 7.76 -21.65 -10.63
N GLU A 170 7.13 -22.69 -11.21
CA GLU A 170 6.73 -22.74 -12.61
C GLU A 170 5.69 -21.66 -12.94
N GLU A 171 4.66 -21.51 -12.10
CA GLU A 171 3.63 -20.47 -12.25
C GLU A 171 4.24 -19.07 -12.06
N LYS A 172 5.15 -18.88 -11.08
CA LYS A 172 5.87 -17.61 -10.93
C LYS A 172 6.71 -17.29 -12.16
N ALA A 173 7.44 -18.27 -12.71
CA ALA A 173 8.25 -18.11 -13.90
C ALA A 173 7.40 -17.70 -15.11
N ALA A 174 6.23 -18.32 -15.29
CA ALA A 174 5.29 -17.98 -16.35
C ALA A 174 4.81 -16.52 -16.24
N LEU A 175 4.50 -16.05 -15.04
CA LEU A 175 4.05 -14.66 -14.83
C LEU A 175 5.14 -13.62 -15.11
N ILE A 176 6.40 -13.91 -14.76
CA ILE A 176 7.49 -12.93 -14.90
C ILE A 176 8.20 -12.99 -16.26
N ALA A 177 7.93 -14.00 -17.09
CA ALA A 177 8.62 -14.21 -18.37
C ALA A 177 8.56 -12.97 -19.28
N ASP A 178 7.43 -12.26 -19.27
CA ASP A 178 7.16 -11.06 -20.08
C ASP A 178 6.94 -9.80 -19.22
N ALA A 179 7.32 -9.82 -17.94
CA ALA A 179 7.18 -8.67 -17.05
C ALA A 179 8.35 -7.68 -17.24
N ASP A 180 8.06 -6.38 -17.32
CA ASP A 180 9.09 -5.33 -17.20
C ASP A 180 9.47 -5.09 -15.73
N LEU A 181 8.48 -5.22 -14.84
CA LEU A 181 8.59 -4.85 -13.43
C LEU A 181 8.05 -5.97 -12.54
N VAL A 182 8.77 -6.25 -11.46
CA VAL A 182 8.35 -7.21 -10.44
C VAL A 182 8.43 -6.56 -9.07
N PHE A 183 7.35 -6.66 -8.30
CA PHE A 183 7.27 -6.20 -6.93
C PHE A 183 7.04 -7.39 -5.99
N CYS A 184 7.98 -7.62 -5.07
CA CYS A 184 7.89 -8.63 -4.03
C CYS A 184 7.40 -7.97 -2.74
N THR A 185 6.14 -8.20 -2.38
CA THR A 185 5.46 -7.59 -1.22
C THR A 185 4.94 -8.62 -0.22
N ALA A 186 5.52 -9.82 -0.24
CA ALA A 186 5.15 -10.91 0.66
C ALA A 186 5.54 -10.61 2.12
N LYS A 187 5.03 -11.45 3.03
CA LYS A 187 5.37 -11.38 4.46
C LYS A 187 6.88 -11.54 4.67
N ALA A 188 7.37 -10.97 5.77
CA ALA A 188 8.77 -11.05 6.17
C ALA A 188 9.29 -12.50 6.21
N GLY A 189 10.52 -12.71 5.75
CA GLY A 189 11.18 -14.01 5.71
C GLY A 189 10.74 -14.93 4.56
N ILE A 190 9.83 -14.48 3.69
CA ILE A 190 9.40 -15.28 2.53
C ILE A 190 10.23 -14.92 1.30
N ARG A 191 10.94 -15.90 0.77
CA ARG A 191 11.55 -15.81 -0.57
C ARG A 191 10.49 -16.04 -1.64
N VAL A 192 10.09 -14.96 -2.30
CA VAL A 192 9.11 -15.03 -3.40
C VAL A 192 9.74 -15.62 -4.65
N ILE A 193 10.86 -15.05 -5.09
CA ILE A 193 11.55 -15.41 -6.34
C ILE A 193 12.94 -15.94 -5.99
N ASN A 194 13.23 -17.17 -6.39
CA ASN A 194 14.58 -17.73 -6.31
C ASN A 194 15.35 -17.49 -7.63
N ALA A 195 16.62 -17.86 -7.64
CA ALA A 195 17.49 -17.65 -8.80
C ALA A 195 17.00 -18.38 -10.06
N ALA A 196 16.41 -19.58 -9.92
CA ALA A 196 15.92 -20.36 -11.04
C ALA A 196 14.70 -19.70 -11.71
N VAL A 197 13.77 -19.18 -10.89
CA VAL A 197 12.63 -18.39 -11.36
C VAL A 197 13.10 -17.08 -12.00
N LEU A 198 13.99 -16.34 -11.32
CA LEU A 198 14.52 -15.06 -11.83
C LEU A 198 15.21 -15.22 -13.20
N ALA A 199 15.90 -16.34 -13.43
CA ALA A 199 16.54 -16.64 -14.71
C ALA A 199 15.55 -16.76 -15.88
N GLN A 200 14.24 -16.96 -15.61
CA GLN A 200 13.19 -17.00 -16.62
C GLN A 200 12.64 -15.61 -16.99
N ALA A 201 12.97 -14.56 -16.23
CA ALA A 201 12.45 -13.21 -16.43
C ALA A 201 13.19 -12.50 -17.58
N LYS A 202 12.86 -12.83 -18.84
CA LYS A 202 13.64 -12.38 -20.02
C LYS A 202 13.46 -10.90 -20.36
N GLN A 203 12.35 -10.29 -19.94
CA GLN A 203 12.06 -8.87 -20.19
C GLN A 203 12.33 -7.95 -18.99
N LEU A 204 12.61 -8.53 -17.83
CA LEU A 204 12.68 -7.81 -16.56
C LEU A 204 13.70 -6.66 -16.61
N LYS A 205 13.25 -5.49 -16.17
CA LYS A 205 14.05 -4.27 -16.04
C LYS A 205 14.39 -4.02 -14.59
N VAL A 206 13.38 -4.01 -13.72
CA VAL A 206 13.56 -3.71 -12.30
C VAL A 206 12.72 -4.65 -11.45
N ALA A 207 13.34 -5.21 -10.42
CA ALA A 207 12.65 -5.87 -9.33
C ALA A 207 12.79 -5.03 -8.04
N GLY A 208 11.69 -4.83 -7.34
CA GLY A 208 11.68 -4.23 -6.01
C GLY A 208 11.23 -5.26 -4.96
N ASP A 209 11.97 -5.40 -3.88
CA ASP A 209 11.66 -6.30 -2.77
C ASP A 209 11.66 -5.51 -1.45
N VAL A 210 10.55 -5.61 -0.71
CA VAL A 210 10.39 -4.92 0.59
C VAL A 210 10.75 -5.81 1.77
N ASN A 211 11.06 -7.09 1.54
CA ASN A 211 11.39 -8.00 2.62
C ASN A 211 12.78 -7.68 3.18
N ALA A 212 12.81 -7.09 4.38
CA ALA A 212 14.04 -6.79 5.11
C ALA A 212 14.56 -7.97 5.96
N VAL A 213 13.81 -9.08 6.02
CA VAL A 213 14.16 -10.26 6.82
C VAL A 213 14.66 -11.36 5.88
N PRO A 214 15.90 -11.85 6.05
CA PRO A 214 16.42 -12.95 5.25
C PRO A 214 15.47 -14.16 5.29
N PRO A 215 15.25 -14.83 4.15
CA PRO A 215 14.72 -16.19 4.16
C PRO A 215 15.76 -17.18 4.69
#